data_AF-A0A970TIC9-F1
#
_entry.id   AF-A0A970TIC9-F1
#
_cell.length_a   1.000
_cell.length_b   1.000
_cell.length_c   1.000
_cell.angle_alpha   90.00
_cell.angle_beta   90.00
_cell.angle_gamma   90.00
#
_symmetry.space_group_name_H-M   'P 1'
#
loop_
_entity.id
_entity.type
_entity.pdbx_description
1 polymer ?
#
loop_
_entity_poly.entity_id
_entity_poly.type
_entity_poly.pdbx_seq_one_letter_code
_entity_poly.pdbx_strand_id
1 'polypeptide(L)'
;MFKLEEKHLEAAQTIAARNRTKKSCDHCYDRGWIGVSEQNMLVLCTRCVDMDKSMDEWKQYVMEHEDLKEHYGDLFEEKELEETEESHVAPTKPEHKREHNQPRQSFVPGQKRTGRAKKV
;
A
#
# COMPACT_ATOMS: atom_id res chain seq x y z
N MET A 1 23.62 10.91 2.56
CA MET A 1 22.30 10.25 2.52
C MET A 1 22.38 9.06 3.46
N PHE A 2 21.57 9.04 4.53
CA PHE A 2 21.59 7.94 5.50
C PHE A 2 21.08 6.65 4.82
N LYS A 3 21.79 5.54 5.05
CA LYS A 3 21.40 4.21 4.55
C LYS A 3 21.21 3.32 5.77
N LEU A 4 20.04 2.69 5.86
CA LEU A 4 19.71 1.82 6.98
C LEU A 4 20.63 0.59 6.99
N GLU A 5 21.24 0.28 8.13
CA GLU A 5 22.02 -0.95 8.26
C GLU A 5 21.14 -2.19 8.03
N GLU A 6 21.74 -3.24 7.47
CA GLU A 6 21.02 -4.47 7.09
C GLU A 6 20.31 -5.12 8.28
N LYS A 7 20.88 -5.04 9.49
CA LYS A 7 20.28 -5.57 10.72
C LYS A 7 18.92 -4.95 11.03
N HIS A 8 18.80 -3.63 10.88
CA HIS A 8 17.54 -2.92 11.14
C HIS A 8 16.54 -3.14 10.02
N LEU A 9 17.00 -3.29 8.78
CA LEU A 9 16.15 -3.67 7.66
C LEU A 9 15.53 -5.06 7.87
N GLU A 10 16.29 -6.04 8.35
CA GLU A 10 15.77 -7.37 8.69
C GLU A 10 14.75 -7.32 9.84
N ALA A 11 15.02 -6.51 10.86
CA ALA A 11 14.07 -6.28 11.95
C ALA A 11 12.75 -5.67 11.44
N ALA A 12 12.83 -4.64 10.60
CA ALA A 12 11.67 -4.00 9.97
C ALA A 12 10.86 -4.99 9.10
N GLN A 13 11.54 -5.83 8.31
CA GLN A 13 10.89 -6.89 7.53
C GLN A 13 10.16 -7.89 8.42
N THR A 14 10.77 -8.25 9.57
CA THR A 14 10.19 -9.19 10.52
C THR A 14 8.92 -8.61 11.17
N ILE A 15 8.96 -7.33 11.57
CA ILE A 15 7.79 -6.60 12.10
C ILE A 15 6.66 -6.58 11.06
N ALA A 16 6.98 -6.20 9.82
CA ALA A 16 6.00 -6.16 8.74
C ALA A 16 5.39 -7.53 8.42
N ALA A 17 6.18 -8.60 8.53
CA ALA A 17 5.71 -9.97 8.32
C ALA A 17 4.74 -10.43 9.41
N ARG A 18 4.97 -10.05 10.67
CA ARG A 18 4.09 -10.36 11.81
C ARG A 18 2.75 -9.63 11.70
N ASN A 19 2.78 -8.38 11.23
CA ASN A 19 1.60 -7.53 11.06
C ASN A 19 0.90 -7.67 9.70
N ARG A 20 1.21 -8.73 8.95
CA ARG A 20 0.55 -9.03 7.69
C ARG A 20 -0.86 -9.56 7.93
N THR A 21 -1.86 -8.79 7.51
CA THR A 21 -3.28 -9.13 7.64
C THR A 21 -3.80 -9.96 6.48
N LYS A 22 -3.23 -9.81 5.29
CA LYS A 22 -3.69 -10.53 4.08
C LYS A 22 -2.53 -11.18 3.34
N LYS A 23 -2.79 -12.41 2.87
CA LYS A 23 -1.86 -13.13 2.00
C LYS A 23 -1.79 -12.49 0.61
N SER A 24 -2.88 -11.98 0.06
CA SER A 24 -2.89 -11.33 -1.25
C SER A 24 -3.83 -10.14 -1.33
N CYS A 25 -3.53 -9.18 -2.21
CA CYS A 25 -4.46 -8.10 -2.56
C CYS A 25 -4.28 -7.66 -4.01
N ASP A 26 -5.30 -7.01 -4.57
CA ASP A 26 -5.30 -6.49 -5.94
C ASP A 26 -4.31 -5.33 -6.16
N HIS A 27 -3.69 -4.84 -5.09
CA HIS A 27 -2.73 -3.74 -5.20
C HIS A 27 -1.31 -4.24 -5.42
N CYS A 28 -0.88 -5.25 -4.66
CA CYS A 28 0.46 -5.83 -4.78
C CYS A 28 0.48 -7.10 -5.63
N TYR A 29 -0.67 -7.71 -5.93
CA TYR A 29 -0.80 -8.95 -6.72
C TYR A 29 0.15 -10.08 -6.27
N ASP A 30 0.47 -10.17 -4.98
CA ASP A 30 1.48 -11.09 -4.43
C ASP A 30 2.91 -10.91 -4.95
N ARG A 31 3.18 -9.88 -5.76
CA ARG A 31 4.48 -9.66 -6.41
C ARG A 31 5.54 -9.03 -5.51
N GLY A 32 5.17 -8.60 -4.31
CA GLY A 32 6.07 -7.87 -3.43
C GLY A 32 5.31 -7.00 -2.47
N TRP A 33 4.63 -7.62 -1.50
CA TRP A 33 3.96 -6.89 -0.41
C TRP A 33 4.98 -6.15 0.49
N ILE A 34 6.26 -6.51 0.39
CA ILE A 34 7.43 -5.76 0.87
C ILE A 34 8.24 -5.32 -0.35
N GLY A 35 8.58 -4.03 -0.40
CA GLY A 35 9.61 -3.45 -1.25
C GLY A 35 10.73 -2.84 -0.40
N VAL A 36 11.93 -2.75 -0.99
CA VAL A 36 13.09 -2.08 -0.37
C VAL A 36 13.59 -1.03 -1.35
N SER A 37 13.81 0.20 -0.88
CA SER A 37 14.40 1.27 -1.69
C SER A 37 15.93 1.17 -1.76
N GLU A 38 16.56 1.97 -2.62
CA GLU A 38 18.04 2.04 -2.73
C GLU A 38 18.75 2.42 -1.41
N GLN A 39 18.02 3.05 -0.49
CA GLN A 39 18.50 3.45 0.84
C GLN A 39 18.21 2.42 1.95
N ASN A 40 17.81 1.20 1.59
CA ASN A 40 17.36 0.18 2.55
C ASN A 40 16.11 0.61 3.35
N MET A 41 15.25 1.47 2.78
CA MET A 41 13.97 1.81 3.43
C MET A 41 12.90 0.81 3.01
N LEU A 42 12.13 0.34 3.99
CA LEU A 42 11.05 -0.61 3.79
C LEU A 42 9.80 0.09 3.27
N VAL A 43 9.25 -0.38 2.16
CA VAL A 43 7.98 0.08 1.58
C VAL A 43 6.97 -1.05 1.66
N LEU A 44 5.86 -0.81 2.37
CA LEU A 44 4.86 -1.83 2.64
C LEU A 44 3.59 -1.61 1.82
N CYS A 45 2.91 -2.70 1.48
CA CYS A 45 1.57 -2.62 0.92
C CYS A 45 0.54 -2.34 2.02
N THR A 46 -0.06 -1.15 1.98
CA THR A 46 -1.08 -0.67 2.93
C THR A 46 -2.35 -1.53 3.03
N ARG A 47 -2.56 -2.45 2.07
CA ARG A 47 -3.69 -3.38 2.06
C ARG A 47 -3.36 -4.76 2.61
N CYS A 48 -2.09 -5.15 2.61
CA CYS A 48 -1.63 -6.46 3.07
C CYS A 48 -1.08 -6.43 4.49
N VAL A 49 -0.61 -5.27 4.93
CA VAL A 49 0.01 -5.06 6.24
C VAL A 49 -0.76 -3.99 7.00
N ASP A 50 -0.94 -4.21 8.30
CA ASP A 50 -1.51 -3.22 9.22
C ASP A 50 -0.46 -2.11 9.46
N MET A 51 -0.65 -0.95 8.83
CA MET A 51 0.33 0.13 8.86
C MET A 51 0.48 0.73 10.26
N ASP A 52 -0.62 0.89 10.99
CA ASP A 52 -0.61 1.53 12.31
C ASP A 52 0.16 0.65 13.30
N LYS A 53 -0.17 -0.65 13.37
CA LYS A 53 0.56 -1.60 14.23
C LYS A 53 2.02 -1.74 13.84
N SER A 54 2.31 -1.78 12.53
CA SER A 54 3.69 -1.89 12.05
C SER A 54 4.51 -0.65 12.40
N MET A 55 3.91 0.53 12.33
CA MET A 55 4.56 1.78 12.72
C MET A 55 4.81 1.86 14.22
N ASP A 56 3.87 1.43 15.06
CA ASP A 56 4.05 1.47 16.51
C ASP A 56 5.13 0.49 16.99
N GLU A 57 5.14 -0.74 16.46
CA GLU A 57 6.22 -1.69 16.74
C GLU A 57 7.58 -1.19 16.21
N TRP A 58 7.59 -0.53 15.04
CA TRP A 58 8.81 0.05 14.49
C TRP A 58 9.32 1.23 15.33
N LYS A 59 8.44 2.12 15.79
CA LYS A 59 8.78 3.22 16.71
C LYS A 59 9.42 2.67 17.97
N GLN A 60 8.81 1.64 18.57
CA GLN A 60 9.35 1.01 19.77
C GLN A 60 10.75 0.45 19.52
N TYR A 61 10.95 -0.23 18.39
CA TYR A 61 12.28 -0.72 17.98
C TYR A 61 13.29 0.42 17.82
N VAL A 62 12.92 1.52 17.16
CA VAL A 62 13.79 2.70 17.00
C VAL A 62 14.14 3.34 18.35
N MET A 63 13.22 3.39 19.31
CA MET A 63 13.48 3.94 20.64
C MET A 63 14.45 3.09 21.47
N GLU A 64 14.47 1.77 21.24
CA GLU A 64 15.40 0.83 21.89
C GLU A 64 16.82 0.90 21.29
N HIS A 65 16.96 1.48 20.10
CA HIS A 65 18.19 1.54 19.33
C HIS A 65 18.71 2.99 19.24
N GLU A 66 19.72 3.33 20.06
CA GLU A 66 20.28 4.69 20.17
C GLU A 66 20.79 5.25 18.83
N ASP A 67 21.37 4.38 18.00
CA ASP A 67 21.85 4.65 16.63
C ASP A 67 20.74 5.07 15.67
N LEU A 68 19.56 4.47 15.79
CA LEU A 68 18.38 4.88 15.02
C LEU A 68 17.74 6.14 15.61
N LYS A 69 17.77 6.28 16.94
CA LYS A 69 17.19 7.44 17.64
C LYS A 69 17.89 8.74 17.30
N GLU A 70 19.21 8.75 17.10
CA GLU A 70 19.91 9.96 16.65
C GLU A 70 19.51 10.43 15.25
N HIS A 71 19.04 9.52 14.39
CA HIS A 71 18.67 9.84 13.00
C HIS A 71 17.15 10.01 12.79
N TYR A 72 16.35 9.30 13.55
CA TYR A 72 14.89 9.29 13.43
C TYR A 72 14.18 9.90 14.64
N GLY A 73 14.88 10.16 15.75
CA GLY A 73 14.30 10.75 16.96
C GLY A 73 13.64 12.10 16.71
N ASP A 74 14.31 12.98 15.97
CA ASP A 74 13.77 14.30 15.58
C ASP A 74 12.42 14.18 14.82
N LEU A 75 12.28 13.15 13.96
CA LEU A 75 11.06 12.89 13.19
C LEU A 75 9.88 12.41 14.05
N PHE A 76 10.16 11.88 15.24
CA PHE A 76 9.13 11.42 16.18
C PHE A 76 8.81 12.48 17.23
N GLU A 77 9.81 13.24 17.68
CA GLU A 77 9.65 14.30 18.68
C GLU A 77 8.86 15.50 18.12
N GLU A 78 8.98 15.80 16.82
CA GLU A 78 8.23 16.87 16.17
C GLU A 78 6.75 16.50 15.91
N LYS A 79 6.40 15.21 15.89
CA LYS A 79 5.06 14.73 15.48
C LYS A 79 4.04 14.66 16.63
N GLU A 80 4.48 14.67 17.88
CA GLU A 80 3.57 14.63 19.04
C GLU A 80 2.68 15.89 19.16
N LEU A 81 2.98 16.95 18.39
CA LEU A 81 2.22 18.21 18.39
C LEU A 81 1.17 18.35 17.26
N GLU A 82 1.12 17.45 16.27
CA GLU A 82 0.20 17.58 15.11
C GLU A 82 -0.87 16.46 15.00
N GLU A 83 -0.83 15.43 15.85
CA GLU A 83 -1.76 14.29 15.79
C GLU A 83 -3.15 14.56 16.42
N THR A 84 -3.73 15.74 16.18
CA THR A 84 -5.16 16.00 16.46
C THR A 84 -5.96 16.47 15.23
N GLU A 85 -5.33 16.77 14.09
CA GLU A 85 -6.04 17.40 12.96
C GLU A 85 -5.83 16.79 11.58
N GLU A 86 -5.63 15.48 11.44
CA GLU A 86 -5.88 14.84 10.14
C GLU A 86 -6.80 13.63 10.30
N SER A 87 -8.06 13.98 10.61
CA SER A 87 -9.20 13.12 10.35
C SER A 87 -9.08 12.56 8.94
N HIS A 88 -8.94 11.25 8.87
CA HIS A 88 -9.12 10.40 7.71
C HIS A 88 -10.35 10.85 6.89
N VAL A 89 -10.15 11.78 5.95
CA VAL A 89 -11.16 12.13 4.95
C VAL A 89 -11.23 10.93 4.03
N ALA A 90 -12.14 10.02 4.36
CA ALA A 90 -12.54 8.94 3.49
C ALA A 90 -12.84 9.56 2.11
N PRO A 91 -12.19 9.11 1.02
CA PRO A 91 -12.53 9.62 -0.30
C PRO A 91 -14.00 9.27 -0.55
N THR A 92 -14.83 10.30 -0.60
CA THR A 92 -16.21 10.21 -1.02
C THR A 92 -16.22 9.56 -2.40
N LYS A 93 -16.87 8.39 -2.50
CA LYS A 93 -17.09 7.72 -3.78
C LYS A 93 -17.70 8.75 -4.74
N PRO A 94 -17.11 9.05 -5.90
CA PRO A 94 -17.84 9.76 -6.93
C PRO A 94 -18.98 8.84 -7.36
N GLU A 95 -20.21 9.26 -7.04
CA GLU A 95 -21.45 8.65 -7.50
C GLU A 95 -21.58 8.88 -9.01
N HIS A 96 -20.87 8.08 -9.79
CA HIS A 96 -21.18 7.94 -11.20
C HIS A 96 -22.33 6.94 -11.32
N LYS A 97 -23.56 7.46 -11.23
CA LYS A 97 -24.74 6.82 -11.79
C LYS A 97 -24.51 6.64 -13.30
N ARG A 98 -23.87 5.53 -13.67
CA ARG A 98 -23.99 4.99 -15.02
C ARG A 98 -25.26 4.16 -15.02
N GLU A 99 -26.37 4.78 -15.41
CA GLU A 99 -27.49 4.04 -16.00
C GLU A 99 -26.97 3.41 -17.30
N HIS A 100 -26.26 2.30 -17.17
CA HIS A 100 -25.93 1.46 -18.29
C HIS A 100 -27.16 0.58 -18.52
N ASN A 101 -28.13 1.15 -19.24
CA ASN A 101 -29.19 0.38 -19.87
C ASN A 101 -28.49 -0.54 -20.90
N GLN A 102 -28.04 -1.71 -20.46
CA GLN A 102 -27.60 -2.74 -21.36
C GLN A 102 -28.84 -3.28 -22.05
N PRO A 103 -29.04 -3.08 -23.37
CA PRO A 103 -29.95 -3.94 -24.08
C PRO A 103 -29.36 -5.35 -23.92
N ARG A 104 -30.11 -6.25 -23.29
CA ARG A 104 -29.78 -7.68 -23.24
C ARG A 104 -29.51 -8.10 -24.68
N GLN A 105 -28.25 -8.34 -25.03
CA GLN A 105 -27.93 -8.96 -26.31
C GLN A 105 -28.42 -10.40 -26.21
N SER A 106 -29.63 -10.64 -26.72
CA SER A 106 -30.13 -11.98 -26.94
C SER A 106 -29.17 -12.65 -27.92
N PHE A 107 -28.43 -13.63 -27.43
CA PHE A 107 -27.67 -14.53 -28.28
C PHE A 107 -28.69 -15.30 -29.13
N VAL A 108 -28.80 -14.95 -30.41
CA VAL A 108 -29.54 -15.73 -31.40
C VAL A 108 -28.52 -16.61 -32.13
N PRO A 109 -28.56 -17.95 -31.94
CA PRO A 109 -27.71 -18.85 -32.69
C PRO A 109 -27.88 -18.63 -34.21
N GLY A 110 -26.80 -18.24 -34.90
CA GLY A 110 -26.78 -18.03 -36.35
C GLY A 110 -26.48 -16.60 -36.83
N GLN A 111 -26.40 -15.61 -35.95
CA GLN A 111 -26.17 -14.22 -36.37
C GLN A 111 -24.67 -13.93 -36.62
N LYS A 112 -24.28 -13.81 -37.89
CA LYS A 112 -22.90 -13.52 -38.33
C LYS A 112 -22.50 -12.10 -37.90
N ARG A 113 -21.40 -11.98 -37.14
CA ARG A 113 -20.76 -10.68 -36.82
C ARG A 113 -20.22 -10.06 -38.10
N THR A 114 -20.74 -8.93 -38.53
CA THR A 114 -20.22 -8.18 -39.68
C THR A 114 -18.89 -7.54 -39.30
N GLY A 115 -17.80 -8.23 -39.65
CA GLY A 115 -16.44 -7.75 -39.46
C GLY A 115 -16.14 -6.53 -40.32
N ARG A 116 -15.39 -5.59 -39.73
CA ARG A 116 -14.78 -4.40 -40.33
C ARG A 116 -14.11 -4.72 -41.66
N ALA A 117 -14.63 -4.21 -42.77
CA ALA A 117 -14.00 -4.31 -44.09
C ALA A 117 -12.66 -3.53 -44.08
N LYS A 118 -11.56 -4.21 -44.42
CA LYS A 118 -10.28 -3.55 -44.72
C LYS A 118 -10.43 -2.83 -46.06
N LYS A 119 -10.14 -1.52 -46.11
CA LYS A 119 -9.96 -0.77 -47.35
C LYS A 119 -8.76 -1.34 -48.11
N VAL A 120 -8.95 -1.65 -49.39
CA VAL A 120 -7.90 -1.81 -50.40
C VAL A 120 -7.88 -0.53 -51.22
#